data_AF-A0A323U4I0-F1
#
_entry.id   AF-A0A323U4I0-F1
#
_cell.length_a   1.000
_cell.length_b   1.000
_cell.length_c   1.000
_cell.angle_alpha   90.00
_cell.angle_beta   90.00
_cell.angle_gamma   90.00
#
_symmetry.space_group_name_H-M   'P 1'
#
loop_
_entity.id
_entity.type
_entity.pdbx_description
1 polymer ?
#
loop_
_entity_poly.entity_id
_entity_poly.type
_entity_poly.pdbx_seq_one_letter_code
_entity_poly.pdbx_strand_id
1 'polypeptide(L)'
;MRERLKQALREITRDGRIDYQALYPARVLVDHGDMTLDLEPDDAKLPLLVRVPLRVFLPGAYVKVRPGARTLLSFENGDPAQPAAHL
;
A
#
# COMPACT_ATOMS: atom_id res chain seq x y z
N MET A 1 -19.17 5.14 -31.94
CA MET A 1 -19.30 5.99 -30.72
C MET A 1 -18.90 5.24 -29.45
N ARG A 2 -19.51 4.09 -29.13
CA ARG A 2 -19.22 3.28 -27.91
C ARG A 2 -17.74 2.93 -27.68
N GLU A 3 -17.00 2.58 -28.73
CA GLU A 3 -15.59 2.16 -28.59
C GLU A 3 -14.64 3.33 -28.31
N ARG A 4 -14.90 4.53 -28.86
CA ARG A 4 -14.13 5.74 -28.52
C ARG A 4 -14.32 6.16 -27.06
N LEU A 5 -15.55 6.00 -26.54
CA LEU A 5 -15.84 6.28 -25.13
C LEU A 5 -15.16 5.28 -24.19
N LYS A 6 -15.20 3.98 -24.50
CA LYS A 6 -14.47 2.96 -23.72
C LYS A 6 -12.96 3.20 -23.75
N GLN A 7 -12.42 3.65 -24.88
CA GLN A 7 -11.00 3.90 -25.04
C GLN A 7 -10.56 5.16 -24.28
N ALA A 8 -11.32 6.26 -24.38
CA ALA A 8 -11.11 7.46 -23.58
C ALA A 8 -11.26 7.19 -22.07
N LEU A 9 -12.26 6.40 -21.65
CA LEU A 9 -12.40 6.00 -20.25
C LEU A 9 -11.22 5.16 -19.78
N ARG A 10 -10.72 4.23 -20.60
CA ARG A 10 -9.49 3.47 -20.29
C ARG A 10 -8.26 4.35 -20.25
N GLU A 11 -8.16 5.38 -21.06
CA GLU A 11 -7.03 6.32 -21.03
C GLU A 11 -7.08 7.23 -19.79
N ILE A 12 -8.28 7.65 -19.38
CA ILE A 12 -8.50 8.42 -18.14
C ILE A 12 -8.25 7.55 -16.90
N THR A 13 -8.66 6.28 -16.89
CA THR A 13 -8.41 5.36 -15.76
C THR A 13 -7.01 4.74 -15.77
N ARG A 14 -6.30 4.75 -16.90
CA ARG A 14 -4.88 4.36 -17.03
C ARG A 14 -3.92 5.51 -16.79
N ASP A 15 -4.40 6.67 -16.34
CA ASP A 15 -3.47 7.72 -16.00
C ASP A 15 -2.48 7.14 -14.97
N GLY A 16 -1.18 7.23 -15.24
CA GLY A 16 -0.11 6.51 -14.52
C GLY A 16 0.04 6.93 -13.05
N ARG A 17 -0.96 7.63 -12.52
CA ARG A 17 -1.10 8.12 -11.17
C ARG A 17 -1.35 6.94 -10.22
N ILE A 18 -0.77 7.05 -9.04
CA ILE A 18 -1.07 6.15 -7.93
C ILE A 18 -2.45 6.52 -7.40
N ASP A 19 -3.31 5.51 -7.23
CA ASP A 19 -4.59 5.67 -6.54
C ASP A 19 -4.35 5.49 -5.04
N TYR A 20 -4.12 6.60 -4.34
CA TYR A 20 -3.84 6.56 -2.90
C TYR A 20 -5.03 6.08 -2.05
N GLN A 21 -6.23 5.87 -2.62
CA GLN A 21 -7.37 5.27 -1.91
C GLN A 21 -7.43 3.74 -2.06
N ALA A 22 -6.57 3.15 -2.90
CA ALA A 22 -6.50 1.71 -3.09
C ALA A 22 -5.65 0.99 -2.03
N LEU A 23 -5.75 -0.35 -2.02
CA LEU A 23 -4.86 -1.23 -1.27
C LEU A 23 -3.86 -1.88 -2.21
N TYR A 24 -2.58 -1.82 -1.85
CA TYR A 24 -1.48 -2.35 -2.63
C TYR A 24 -0.83 -3.53 -1.92
N PRO A 25 -0.77 -4.72 -2.54
CA PRO A 25 0.00 -5.84 -1.99
C PRO A 25 1.48 -5.45 -1.86
N ALA A 26 2.08 -5.78 -0.71
CA ALA A 26 3.47 -5.51 -0.43
C ALA A 26 4.15 -6.67 0.31
N ARG A 27 5.46 -6.78 0.14
CA ARG A 27 6.33 -7.69 0.88
C ARG A 27 6.98 -6.94 2.04
N VAL A 28 6.99 -7.54 3.21
CA VAL A 28 7.73 -7.01 4.37
C VAL A 28 9.22 -7.28 4.19
N LEU A 29 10.02 -6.23 4.23
CA LEU A 29 11.49 -6.32 4.20
C LEU A 29 12.07 -6.42 5.61
N VAL A 30 11.59 -5.57 6.52
CA VAL A 30 12.07 -5.46 7.90
C VAL A 30 10.88 -5.20 8.83
N ASP A 31 10.87 -5.86 9.99
CA ASP A 31 10.06 -5.48 11.14
C ASP A 31 11.00 -4.85 12.17
N HIS A 32 10.77 -3.59 12.51
CA HIS A 32 11.62 -2.84 13.44
C HIS A 32 11.37 -3.17 14.91
N GLY A 33 10.33 -3.95 15.22
CA GLY A 33 10.00 -4.30 16.61
C GLY A 33 9.34 -3.16 17.39
N ASP A 34 8.84 -2.12 16.72
CA ASP A 34 8.10 -0.99 17.28
C ASP A 34 6.76 -0.75 16.56
N MET A 35 6.16 -1.79 15.98
CA MET A 35 4.98 -1.73 15.12
C MET A 35 5.18 -0.90 13.84
N THR A 36 6.42 -0.79 13.36
CA THR A 36 6.72 -0.23 12.04
C THR A 36 7.46 -1.23 11.15
N LEU A 37 7.15 -1.19 9.85
CA LEU A 37 7.65 -2.13 8.85
C LEU A 37 8.31 -1.39 7.68
N ASP A 38 9.37 -1.96 7.12
CA ASP A 38 9.84 -1.57 5.78
C ASP A 38 9.18 -2.46 4.74
N LEU A 39 8.64 -1.86 3.68
CA LEU A 39 7.80 -2.52 2.70
C LEU A 39 8.33 -2.34 1.27
N GLU A 40 8.21 -3.41 0.50
CA GLU A 40 8.36 -3.40 -0.97
C GLU A 40 6.98 -3.69 -1.60
N PRO A 41 6.30 -2.66 -2.15
CA PRO A 41 5.07 -2.86 -2.90
C PRO A 41 5.29 -3.67 -4.18
N ASP A 42 4.30 -4.45 -4.59
CA ASP A 42 4.36 -5.22 -5.86
C ASP A 42 4.22 -4.31 -7.08
N ASP A 43 3.53 -3.17 -6.93
CA ASP A 43 3.40 -2.17 -7.99
C ASP A 43 4.67 -1.33 -8.05
N ALA A 44 5.43 -1.49 -9.15
CA ALA A 44 6.69 -0.81 -9.39
C ALA A 44 6.59 0.73 -9.47
N LYS A 45 5.38 1.30 -9.53
CA LYS A 45 5.17 2.75 -9.44
C LYS A 45 5.37 3.28 -8.03
N LEU A 46 5.17 2.43 -7.02
CA LEU A 46 5.35 2.80 -5.63
C LEU A 46 6.82 2.59 -5.21
N PRO A 47 7.41 3.53 -4.47
CA PRO A 47 8.76 3.35 -3.94
C PRO A 47 8.76 2.30 -2.83
N LEU A 48 9.95 1.87 -2.43
CA LEU A 48 10.14 1.23 -1.12
C LEU A 48 9.71 2.21 -0.03
N LEU A 49 8.96 1.72 0.95
CA LEU A 49 8.55 2.52 2.11
C LEU A 49 9.27 2.03 3.35
N VAL A 50 9.68 2.97 4.21
CA VAL A 50 10.41 2.69 5.43
C VAL A 50 9.61 3.12 6.65
N ARG A 51 9.71 2.34 7.74
CA ARG A 51 9.03 2.59 9.03
C ARG A 51 7.53 2.88 8.88
N VAL A 52 6.85 2.15 7.99
CA VAL A 52 5.41 2.24 7.78
C VAL A 52 4.69 1.69 9.02
N PRO A 53 3.81 2.46 9.67
CA PRO A 53 3.05 1.99 10.82
C PRO A 53 2.17 0.79 10.48
N LEU A 54 2.25 -0.26 11.31
CA LEU A 54 1.38 -1.43 11.22
C LEU A 54 0.08 -1.19 12.00
N ARG A 55 -1.05 -1.26 11.29
CA ARG A 55 -2.39 -1.22 11.86
C ARG A 55 -2.86 -2.64 12.15
N VAL A 56 -3.43 -2.83 13.33
CA VAL A 56 -3.93 -4.13 13.80
C VAL A 56 -5.38 -3.98 14.24
N PHE A 57 -6.15 -5.06 14.10
CA PHE A 57 -7.59 -5.06 14.38
C PHE A 57 -7.93 -5.00 15.88
N LEU A 58 -6.98 -5.32 16.76
CA LEU A 58 -7.18 -5.40 18.20
C LEU A 58 -6.39 -4.31 18.94
N PRO A 59 -7.05 -3.38 19.65
CA PRO A 59 -6.38 -2.39 20.47
C PRO A 59 -5.44 -3.02 21.51
N GLY A 60 -4.24 -2.48 21.65
CA GLY A 60 -3.22 -2.97 22.59
C GLY A 60 -2.50 -4.24 22.13
N ALA A 61 -2.85 -4.81 20.98
CA ALA A 61 -2.12 -5.94 20.42
C ALA A 61 -0.76 -5.50 19.87
N TYR A 62 0.23 -6.36 20.08
CA TYR A 62 1.56 -6.23 19.50
C TYR A 62 1.78 -7.41 18.55
N VAL A 63 2.14 -7.12 17.29
CA VAL A 63 2.33 -8.14 16.26
C VAL A 63 3.76 -8.11 15.78
N LYS A 64 4.38 -9.29 15.68
CA LYS A 64 5.65 -9.47 14.98
C LYS A 64 5.39 -10.06 13.61
N VAL A 65 5.95 -9.43 12.59
CA VAL A 65 5.82 -9.86 11.21
C VAL A 65 7.16 -10.37 10.70
N ARG A 66 7.16 -11.57 10.14
CA ARG A 66 8.39 -12.15 9.59
C ARG A 66 8.78 -11.41 8.30
N PRO A 67 10.06 -11.06 8.09
CA PRO A 67 10.54 -10.64 6.77
C PRO A 67 10.14 -11.64 5.69
N GLY A 68 9.72 -11.14 4.53
CA GLY A 68 9.18 -11.90 3.42
C GLY A 68 7.67 -12.17 3.48
N ALA A 69 7.00 -11.88 4.60
CA ALA A 69 5.55 -11.97 4.70
C ALA A 69 4.85 -10.96 3.76
N ARG A 70 3.55 -11.21 3.52
CA ARG A 70 2.69 -10.36 2.70
C ARG A 70 1.82 -9.47 3.59
N THR A 71 1.59 -8.24 3.14
CA THR A 71 0.72 -7.25 3.79
C THR A 71 0.03 -6.40 2.73
N LEU A 72 -0.96 -5.62 3.13
CA LEU A 72 -1.58 -4.60 2.30
C LEU A 72 -1.11 -3.21 2.76
N LEU A 73 -0.56 -2.45 1.81
CA LEU A 73 -0.25 -1.03 1.97
C LEU A 73 -1.47 -0.20 1.59
N SER A 74 -1.81 0.77 2.44
CA SER A 74 -2.77 1.83 2.14
C SER A 74 -2.11 3.20 2.36
N PHE A 75 -2.78 4.25 1.90
CA PHE A 75 -2.47 5.62 2.27
C PHE A 75 -3.69 6.22 2.98
N GLU A 76 -3.55 6.51 4.28
CA GLU A 76 -4.66 7.00 5.10
C GLU A 76 -5.18 8.32 4.53
N ASN A 77 -6.51 8.44 4.43
CA ASN A 77 -7.19 9.59 3.81
C ASN A 77 -6.79 9.87 2.34
N GLY A 78 -6.15 8.92 1.66
CA GLY A 78 -5.58 9.13 0.32
C GLY A 78 -4.35 10.05 0.31
N ASP A 79 -3.68 10.22 1.45
CA ASP A 79 -2.49 11.07 1.58
C ASP A 79 -1.20 10.24 1.43
N PRO A 80 -0.37 10.46 0.38
CA PRO A 80 0.91 9.77 0.22
C PRO A 80 1.88 9.90 1.41
N ALA A 81 1.74 10.94 2.23
CA ALA A 81 2.56 11.13 3.42
C ALA A 81 2.12 10.28 4.63
N GLN A 82 0.99 9.58 4.54
CA GLN A 82 0.41 8.78 5.61
C GLN A 82 0.25 7.30 5.21
N PRO A 83 1.34 6.58 4.91
CA PRO A 83 1.25 5.16 4.59
C PRO A 83 0.89 4.35 5.83
N ALA A 84 0.15 3.25 5.64
CA ALA A 84 -0.17 2.29 6.69
C ALA A 84 -0.16 0.86 6.14
N ALA A 85 0.33 -0.07 6.96
CA ALA A 85 0.35 -1.50 6.65
C ALA A 85 -0.79 -2.22 7.39
N HIS A 86 -1.43 -3.17 6.73
CA HIS A 86 -2.55 -3.94 7.27
C HIS A 86 -2.32 -5.44 7.06
N LEU A 87 -2.71 -6.25 8.05
CA LEU A 87 -2.63 -7.70 8.04
C LEU A 87 -4.01 -8.34 7.90
#